data_AF-A0A067MCN0-F1
#
_entry.id   AF-A0A067MCN0-F1
#
_cell.length_a   1.000
_cell.length_b   1.000
_cell.length_c   1.000
_cell.angle_alpha   90.00
_cell.angle_beta   90.00
_cell.angle_gamma   90.00
#
_symmetry.space_group_name_H-M   'P 1'
#
loop_
_entity.id
_entity.type
_entity.pdbx_description
1 polymer ?
#
loop_
_entity_poly.entity_id
_entity_poly.type
_entity_poly.pdbx_seq_one_letter_code
_entity_poly.pdbx_strand_id
1 'polypeptide(L)'
;MPVNKGDILLVPSVVGDENCIHVRWHQSLRNKEADYIGTGGGSVVLFVRADWFNDQHLGAKGEHDYYEVKIDEKFQYGQKGANGNNRWVVLHDHSRKPYQHRFMESLFVNAGPFASKAAALAGFPIVDRVIPSFKGLLGGSLHNF
;
A
#
# COMPACT_ATOMS: atom_id res chain seq x y z
N MET A 1 9.54 11.63 6.51
CA MET A 1 8.33 12.33 7.00
C MET A 1 7.13 11.44 6.69
N PRO A 2 6.14 11.31 7.60
CA PRO A 2 4.95 10.52 7.32
C PRO A 2 4.06 11.23 6.29
N VAL A 3 3.43 10.47 5.41
CA VAL A 3 2.43 10.98 4.46
C VAL A 3 1.18 11.45 5.21
N ASN A 4 0.62 12.59 4.78
CA ASN A 4 -0.56 13.24 5.33
C ASN A 4 -1.55 13.61 4.22
N LYS A 5 -2.78 13.92 4.62
CA LYS A 5 -3.80 14.47 3.74
C LYS A 5 -3.31 15.78 3.12
N GLY A 6 -3.49 15.93 1.82
CA GLY A 6 -3.04 17.08 1.05
C GLY A 6 -1.67 16.91 0.39
N ASP A 7 -0.88 15.91 0.80
CA ASP A 7 0.39 15.60 0.15
C ASP A 7 0.17 15.13 -1.28
N ILE A 8 1.14 15.38 -2.17
CA ILE A 8 1.13 14.92 -3.55
C ILE A 8 2.20 13.85 -3.70
N LEU A 9 1.82 12.67 -4.17
CA LEU A 9 2.72 11.59 -4.51
C LEU A 9 2.90 11.51 -6.03
N LEU A 10 4.15 11.47 -6.48
CA LEU A 10 4.48 11.19 -7.87
C LEU A 10 4.49 9.68 -8.07
N VAL A 11 3.59 9.17 -8.91
CA VAL A 11 3.42 7.73 -9.13
C VAL A 11 3.71 7.42 -10.60
N PRO A 12 4.68 6.54 -10.92
CA PRO A 12 4.96 6.20 -12.31
C PRO A 12 3.72 5.58 -12.95
N SER A 13 3.33 6.03 -14.15
CA SER A 13 2.11 5.54 -14.81
C SER A 13 2.28 4.19 -15.49
N VAL A 14 3.52 3.74 -15.66
CA VAL A 14 3.87 2.40 -16.12
C VAL A 14 4.61 1.70 -14.99
N VAL A 15 4.06 0.57 -14.56
CA VAL A 15 4.63 -0.30 -13.53
C VAL A 15 4.57 -1.71 -14.08
N GLY A 16 5.66 -2.46 -13.99
CA GLY A 16 5.69 -3.84 -14.46
C GLY A 16 4.85 -4.77 -13.58
N ASP A 17 4.52 -5.95 -14.11
CA ASP A 17 3.69 -6.95 -13.44
C ASP A 17 4.25 -7.39 -12.07
N GLU A 18 5.56 -7.25 -11.91
CA GLU A 18 6.26 -7.55 -10.68
C GLU A 18 5.89 -6.62 -9.52
N ASN A 19 5.12 -5.57 -9.80
CA ASN A 19 4.59 -4.62 -8.83
C ASN A 19 3.17 -4.96 -8.37
N CYS A 20 2.60 -6.07 -8.84
CA CYS A 20 1.31 -6.60 -8.39
C CYS A 20 1.45 -7.47 -7.14
N ILE A 21 0.66 -7.20 -6.10
CA ILE A 21 0.48 -8.05 -4.91
C ILE A 21 -0.95 -8.56 -4.83
N HIS A 22 -1.08 -9.80 -4.37
CA HIS A 22 -2.38 -10.43 -4.15
C HIS A 22 -2.72 -10.44 -2.66
N VAL A 23 -3.74 -9.67 -2.26
CA VAL A 23 -4.12 -9.51 -0.86
C VAL A 23 -5.39 -10.31 -0.57
N ARG A 24 -5.30 -11.25 0.38
CA ARG A 24 -6.42 -12.06 0.87
C ARG A 24 -6.80 -11.68 2.29
N TRP A 25 -8.10 -11.55 2.55
CA TRP A 25 -8.64 -11.28 3.88
C TRP A 25 -9.98 -11.98 4.10
N HIS A 26 -10.45 -11.94 5.34
CA HIS A 26 -11.75 -12.49 5.73
C HIS A 26 -12.64 -11.35 6.20
N GLN A 27 -13.87 -11.30 5.70
CA GLN A 27 -14.85 -10.26 6.03
C GLN A 27 -16.27 -10.82 5.91
N SER A 28 -17.09 -10.59 6.94
CA SER A 28 -18.51 -11.01 6.97
C SER A 28 -18.72 -12.50 6.64
N LEU A 29 -17.94 -13.37 7.31
CA LEU A 29 -17.96 -14.83 7.11
C LEU A 29 -17.54 -15.31 5.71
N ARG A 30 -16.99 -14.43 4.87
CA ARG A 30 -16.55 -14.75 3.52
C ARG A 30 -15.07 -14.44 3.35
N ASN A 31 -14.39 -15.30 2.61
CA ASN A 31 -13.05 -14.99 2.12
C ASN A 31 -13.17 -13.99 0.97
N LYS A 32 -12.28 -13.01 0.97
CA LYS A 32 -12.18 -11.94 -0.01
C LYS A 32 -10.75 -11.84 -0.47
N GLU A 33 -10.57 -11.46 -1.72
CA GLU A 33 -9.26 -11.25 -2.30
C GLU A 33 -9.32 -10.14 -3.34
N ALA A 34 -8.18 -9.50 -3.57
CA ALA A 34 -8.02 -8.49 -4.60
C ALA A 34 -6.54 -8.28 -4.91
N ASP A 35 -6.28 -7.91 -6.14
CA ASP A 35 -4.96 -7.52 -6.62
C ASP A 35 -4.73 -6.03 -6.43
N TYR A 36 -3.52 -5.68 -6.02
CA TYR A 36 -3.08 -4.32 -5.81
C TYR A 36 -1.72 -4.09 -6.47
N ILE A 37 -1.59 -2.99 -7.18
CA ILE A 37 -0.31 -2.51 -7.71
C ILE A 37 0.34 -1.68 -6.60
N GLY A 38 1.41 -2.21 -6.02
CA GLY A 38 2.28 -1.44 -5.15
C GLY A 38 3.17 -0.55 -5.99
N THR A 39 3.36 0.70 -5.63
CA THR A 39 4.24 1.64 -6.32
C THR A 39 4.86 2.59 -5.30
N GLY A 40 6.01 3.18 -5.63
CA GLY A 40 6.74 4.08 -4.74
C GLY A 40 6.68 5.50 -5.27
N GLY A 41 6.15 6.42 -4.48
CA GLY A 41 6.29 7.86 -4.70
C GLY A 41 7.37 8.39 -3.77
N GLY A 42 8.63 8.36 -4.20
CA GLY A 42 9.77 8.69 -3.35
C GLY A 42 9.96 7.69 -2.20
N SER A 43 9.81 8.14 -0.95
CA SER A 43 9.99 7.32 0.27
C SER A 43 8.70 6.69 0.81
N VAL A 44 7.56 6.86 0.12
CA VAL A 44 6.25 6.36 0.56
C VAL A 44 5.75 5.28 -0.40
N VAL A 45 5.32 4.15 0.15
CA VAL A 45 4.67 3.09 -0.61
C VAL A 45 3.19 3.40 -0.76
N LEU A 46 2.68 3.33 -2.00
CA LEU A 46 1.28 3.42 -2.35
C LEU A 46 0.83 2.09 -2.93
N PHE A 47 -0.30 1.56 -2.48
CA PHE A 47 -0.98 0.42 -3.08
C PHE A 47 -2.26 0.90 -3.75
N VAL A 48 -2.46 0.58 -5.01
CA VAL A 48 -3.68 0.91 -5.74
C VAL A 48 -4.34 -0.39 -6.17
N ARG A 49 -5.66 -0.53 -6.00
CA ARG A 49 -6.40 -1.68 -6.55
C ARG A 49 -6.09 -1.81 -8.05
N ALA A 50 -5.77 -3.01 -8.53
CA ALA A 50 -5.21 -3.18 -9.88
C ALA A 50 -6.11 -2.58 -10.99
N ASP A 51 -7.42 -2.76 -10.89
CA ASP A 51 -8.42 -2.19 -11.81
C ASP A 51 -8.68 -0.67 -11.61
N TRP A 52 -8.12 -0.08 -10.56
CA TRP A 52 -8.14 1.36 -10.29
C TRP A 52 -6.80 2.03 -10.64
N PHE A 53 -5.85 1.30 -11.20
CA PHE A 53 -4.59 1.87 -11.66
C PHE A 53 -4.77 2.46 -13.06
N ASN A 54 -5.47 3.59 -13.13
CA ASN A 54 -5.81 4.28 -14.37
C ASN A 54 -6.10 5.76 -14.13
N ASP A 55 -6.17 6.51 -15.22
CA ASP A 55 -6.40 7.97 -15.22
C ASP A 55 -7.71 8.38 -14.51
N GLN A 56 -8.73 7.51 -14.48
CA GLN A 56 -10.01 7.80 -13.81
C GLN A 56 -9.85 7.92 -12.28
N HIS A 57 -8.97 7.12 -11.68
CA HIS A 57 -8.81 7.07 -10.22
C HIS A 57 -7.54 7.79 -9.74
N LEU A 58 -6.49 7.84 -10.58
CA LEU A 58 -5.21 8.48 -10.25
C LEU A 58 -5.08 9.89 -10.81
N GLY A 59 -6.00 10.32 -11.68
CA GLY A 59 -5.99 11.63 -12.32
C GLY A 59 -5.20 11.62 -13.64
N ALA A 60 -5.09 12.80 -14.25
CA ALA A 60 -4.31 12.96 -15.47
C ALA A 60 -2.82 12.77 -15.21
N LYS A 61 -2.11 12.19 -16.18
CA LYS A 61 -0.65 12.08 -16.16
C LYS A 61 -0.04 13.46 -16.34
N GLY A 62 0.88 13.82 -15.46
CA GLY A 62 1.70 15.02 -15.55
C GLY A 62 2.94 14.79 -16.40
N GLU A 63 3.98 15.58 -16.13
CA GLU A 63 5.25 15.49 -16.84
C GLU A 63 5.94 14.12 -16.63
N HIS A 64 6.65 13.63 -17.65
CA HIS A 64 7.40 12.36 -17.61
C HIS A 64 6.57 11.09 -17.33
N ASP A 65 5.28 11.07 -17.68
CA ASP A 65 4.40 9.90 -17.49
C ASP A 65 4.21 9.49 -16.01
N TYR A 66 4.19 10.46 -15.10
CA TYR A 66 3.82 10.26 -13.69
C TYR A 66 2.40 10.76 -13.42
N TYR A 67 1.66 10.07 -12.55
CA TYR A 67 0.46 10.61 -11.92
C TYR A 67 0.86 11.50 -10.74
N GLU A 68 0.21 12.67 -10.64
CA GLU A 68 0.29 13.55 -9.47
C GLU A 68 -0.87 13.22 -8.51
N VAL A 69 -0.65 12.24 -7.66
CA VAL A 69 -1.70 11.69 -6.80
C VAL A 69 -1.80 12.51 -5.53
N LYS A 70 -2.82 13.38 -5.45
CA LYS A 70 -3.14 14.10 -4.21
C LYS A 70 -3.80 13.16 -3.20
N ILE A 71 -3.18 13.02 -2.03
CA ILE A 71 -3.72 12.22 -0.92
C ILE A 71 -4.93 12.93 -0.33
N ASP A 72 -6.08 12.28 -0.43
CA ASP A 72 -7.36 12.76 0.10
C ASP A 72 -8.11 11.63 0.83
N GLU A 73 -9.40 11.87 1.11
CA GLU A 73 -10.28 10.95 1.84
C GLU A 73 -10.58 9.65 1.09
N LYS A 74 -10.24 9.53 -0.20
CA LYS A 74 -10.37 8.28 -0.95
C LYS A 74 -9.28 7.29 -0.59
N PHE A 75 -8.20 7.77 0.01
CA PHE A 75 -7.10 6.93 0.42
C PHE A 75 -7.29 6.48 1.87
N GLN A 76 -6.75 5.30 2.17
CA GLN A 76 -6.50 4.85 3.51
C GLN A 76 -5.01 4.66 3.73
N TYR A 77 -4.56 4.49 4.96
CA TYR A 77 -3.17 4.20 5.27
C TYR A 77 -3.00 3.10 6.30
N GLY A 78 -1.87 2.39 6.19
CA GLY A 78 -1.33 1.57 7.27
C GLY A 78 -0.12 2.26 7.91
N GLN A 79 0.24 1.85 9.12
CA GLN A 79 1.37 2.43 9.86
C GLN A 79 1.98 1.42 10.84
N LYS A 80 3.31 1.48 11.05
CA LYS A 80 4.03 0.55 11.94
C LYS A 80 3.54 0.57 13.40
N GLY A 81 2.96 1.67 13.86
CA GLY A 81 2.45 1.84 15.22
C GLY A 81 1.76 3.19 15.41
N ALA A 82 1.29 3.46 16.63
CA ALA A 82 0.48 4.65 16.96
C ALA A 82 1.18 5.99 16.64
N ASN A 83 2.51 5.99 16.53
CA ASN A 83 3.35 7.17 16.38
C ASN A 83 3.33 7.74 14.95
N GLY A 84 2.60 7.12 14.00
CA GLY A 84 2.48 7.62 12.62
C GLY A 84 3.70 7.38 11.72
N ASN A 85 4.77 6.76 12.23
CA ASN A 85 5.97 6.50 11.45
C ASN A 85 5.76 5.40 10.40
N ASN A 86 6.38 5.57 9.23
CA ASN A 86 6.33 4.66 8.07
C ASN A 86 4.91 4.39 7.59
N ARG A 87 4.11 5.46 7.46
CA ARG A 87 2.81 5.38 6.79
C ARG A 87 3.00 5.00 5.33
N TRP A 88 2.12 4.13 4.88
CA TRP A 88 1.96 3.74 3.48
C TRP A 88 0.48 3.83 3.13
N VAL A 89 0.19 4.05 1.87
CA VAL A 89 -1.12 4.49 1.40
C VAL A 89 -1.80 3.37 0.62
N VAL A 90 -3.13 3.31 0.66
CA VAL A 90 -3.97 2.42 -0.13
C VAL A 90 -5.08 3.20 -0.81
N LEU A 91 -5.23 3.01 -2.12
CA LEU A 91 -6.39 3.45 -2.89
C LEU A 91 -7.22 2.23 -3.28
N HIS A 92 -8.40 2.11 -2.67
CA HIS A 92 -9.36 1.03 -2.95
C HIS A 92 -10.76 1.37 -2.43
N ASP A 93 -11.68 0.44 -2.61
CA ASP A 93 -13.03 0.54 -2.07
C ASP A 93 -13.03 0.36 -0.55
N HIS A 94 -13.42 1.41 0.19
CA HIS A 94 -13.46 1.45 1.67
C HIS A 94 -14.45 0.47 2.30
N SER A 95 -15.40 -0.09 1.53
CA SER A 95 -16.26 -1.17 2.01
C SER A 95 -15.45 -2.45 2.28
N ARG A 96 -14.28 -2.59 1.67
CA ARG A 96 -13.32 -3.67 1.91
C ARG A 96 -12.52 -3.34 3.15
N LYS A 97 -12.45 -4.28 4.09
CA LYS A 97 -11.75 -4.10 5.36
C LYS A 97 -10.57 -5.08 5.53
N PRO A 98 -9.61 -5.13 4.58
CA PRO A 98 -8.39 -5.86 4.81
C PRO A 98 -7.61 -5.23 5.98
N TYR A 99 -7.05 -6.07 6.84
CA TYR A 99 -6.13 -5.61 7.87
C TYR A 99 -4.81 -5.15 7.24
N GLN A 100 -4.17 -4.12 7.82
CA GLN A 100 -2.92 -3.56 7.29
C GLN A 100 -1.79 -4.60 7.16
N HIS A 101 -1.68 -5.57 8.08
CA HIS A 101 -0.68 -6.64 7.98
C HIS A 101 -0.79 -7.45 6.67
N ARG A 102 -1.96 -7.54 6.05
CA ARG A 102 -2.15 -8.33 4.82
C ARG A 102 -1.41 -7.76 3.61
N PHE A 103 -1.27 -6.44 3.54
CA PHE A 103 -0.49 -5.79 2.49
C PHE A 103 1.00 -6.04 2.70
N MET A 104 1.47 -5.96 3.94
CA MET A 104 2.86 -6.23 4.28
C MET A 104 3.22 -7.69 4.07
N GLU A 105 2.39 -8.63 4.55
CA GLU A 105 2.55 -10.07 4.29
C GLU A 105 2.70 -10.33 2.78
N SER A 106 1.81 -9.76 1.96
CA SER A 106 1.83 -9.97 0.50
C SER A 106 3.07 -9.35 -0.17
N LEU A 107 3.51 -8.19 0.32
CA LEU A 107 4.72 -7.51 -0.15
C LEU A 107 6.00 -8.31 0.18
N PHE A 108 6.09 -8.86 1.39
CA PHE A 108 7.27 -9.60 1.87
C PHE A 108 7.33 -11.05 1.40
N VAL A 109 6.17 -11.71 1.23
CA VAL A 109 6.13 -13.06 0.63
C VAL A 109 6.62 -13.02 -0.81
N ASN A 110 6.38 -11.91 -1.52
CA ASN A 110 6.83 -11.70 -2.89
C ASN A 110 8.10 -10.81 -2.97
N ALA A 111 8.95 -10.80 -1.94
CA ALA A 111 10.02 -9.79 -1.78
C ALA A 111 11.04 -9.70 -2.93
N GLY A 112 11.16 -10.69 -3.81
CA GLY A 112 12.13 -10.67 -4.92
C GLY A 112 12.00 -9.38 -5.77
N PRO A 113 10.87 -9.17 -6.47
CA PRO A 113 10.66 -7.92 -7.21
C PRO A 113 10.32 -6.69 -6.35
N PHE A 114 9.95 -6.90 -5.09
CA PHE A 114 9.52 -5.83 -4.18
C PHE A 114 10.62 -5.36 -3.20
N ALA A 115 11.86 -5.83 -3.34
CA ALA A 115 12.94 -5.59 -2.39
C ALA A 115 13.19 -4.10 -2.10
N SER A 116 13.12 -3.25 -3.13
CA SER A 116 13.28 -1.79 -2.98
C SER A 116 12.12 -1.14 -2.19
N LYS A 117 10.89 -1.65 -2.33
CA LYS A 117 9.71 -1.14 -1.61
C LYS A 117 9.62 -1.66 -0.19
N ALA A 118 10.01 -2.91 0.01
CA ALA A 118 10.28 -3.48 1.31
C ALA A 118 11.33 -2.64 2.06
N ALA A 119 12.40 -2.21 1.39
CA ALA A 119 13.41 -1.32 1.96
C ALA A 119 12.89 0.10 2.24
N ALA A 120 11.97 0.65 1.44
CA ALA A 120 11.30 1.92 1.79
C ALA A 120 10.49 1.82 3.10
N LEU A 121 10.13 0.60 3.49
CA LEU A 121 9.47 0.26 4.74
C LEU A 121 10.46 -0.23 5.81
N ALA A 122 11.77 0.07 5.70
CA ALA A 122 12.88 -0.44 6.53
C ALA A 122 12.79 -0.23 8.07
N GLY A 123 11.66 0.25 8.59
CA GLY A 123 11.32 0.08 10.01
C GLY A 123 10.70 -1.27 10.35
N PHE A 124 10.18 -2.05 9.41
CA PHE A 124 9.67 -3.40 9.70
C PHE A 124 10.84 -4.39 9.75
N PRO A 125 10.90 -5.34 10.72
CA PRO A 125 11.99 -6.30 10.74
C PRO A 125 11.89 -7.24 9.53
N ILE A 126 12.83 -7.13 8.59
CA ILE A 126 12.91 -7.98 7.39
C ILE A 126 14.04 -8.99 7.60
N VAL A 127 13.81 -10.02 8.41
CA VAL A 127 14.74 -11.17 8.51
C VAL A 127 13.94 -12.43 8.83
N ASP A 128 13.79 -13.34 7.86
CA ASP A 128 13.39 -14.78 7.87
C ASP A 128 12.42 -15.36 8.93
N ARG A 129 11.80 -14.58 9.81
CA ARG A 129 10.99 -15.05 10.96
C ARG A 129 9.73 -14.23 11.25
N VAL A 130 9.26 -13.36 10.36
CA VAL A 130 8.42 -12.20 10.78
C VAL A 130 6.96 -12.21 10.29
N ILE A 131 6.44 -13.28 9.67
CA ILE A 131 4.98 -13.34 9.40
C ILE A 131 4.14 -13.20 10.70
N PRO A 132 4.47 -13.87 11.83
CA PRO A 132 3.72 -13.73 13.08
C PRO A 132 3.80 -12.31 13.68
N SER A 133 4.94 -11.62 13.53
CA SER A 133 5.14 -10.30 14.14
C SER A 133 4.37 -9.19 13.43
N PHE A 134 4.04 -9.34 12.14
CA PHE A 134 3.18 -8.37 11.44
C PHE A 134 1.76 -8.37 12.00
N LYS A 135 1.21 -9.52 12.39
CA LYS A 135 -0.12 -9.56 13.05
C LYS A 135 -0.12 -8.85 14.39
N GLY A 136 0.95 -8.97 15.18
CA GLY A 136 1.08 -8.30 16.48
C GLY A 136 1.32 -6.79 16.37
N LEU A 137 2.11 -6.36 15.38
CA LEU A 137 2.52 -4.96 15.18
C LEU A 137 1.52 -4.16 14.32
N LEU A 138 0.88 -4.83 13.36
CA LEU A 138 -0.04 -4.28 12.34
C LEU A 138 -1.40 -5.01 12.35
N GLY A 139 -1.83 -5.52 13.50
CA GLY A 139 -3.11 -6.23 13.63
C GLY A 139 -4.36 -5.37 13.36
N GLY A 140 -4.20 -4.06 13.25
CA GLY A 140 -5.28 -3.10 13.03
C GLY A 140 -5.87 -3.11 11.60
N SER A 141 -7.01 -2.44 11.47
CA SER A 141 -7.57 -2.06 10.16
C SER A 141 -6.72 -0.95 9.53
N LEU A 142 -6.89 -0.73 8.22
CA LEU A 142 -6.44 0.51 7.59
C LEU A 142 -7.15 1.73 8.23
N HIS A 143 -6.49 2.87 8.21
CA HIS A 143 -6.96 4.13 8.76
C HIS A 143 -7.38 5.10 7.66
N ASN A 144 -8.38 5.95 7.90
CA ASN A 144 -8.74 7.04 6.99
C ASN A 144 -7.89 8.28 7.25
N PHE A 145 -7.63 9.07 6.21
CA PHE A 145 -6.95 10.37 6.29
C PHE A 145 -7.85 11.52 6.76
#